data_AF-A0A7Y8PT66-F1
#
_entry.id   AF-A0A7Y8PT66-F1
#
_cell.length_a   1.000
_cell.length_b   1.000
_cell.length_c   1.000
_cell.angle_alpha   90.00
_cell.angle_beta   90.00
_cell.angle_gamma   90.00
#
_symmetry.space_group_name_H-M   'P 1'
#
loop_
_entity.id
_entity.type
_entity.pdbx_description
1 polymer ?
#
loop_
_entity_poly.entity_id
_entity_poly.type
_entity_poly.pdbx_seq_one_letter_code
_entity_poly.pdbx_strand_id
1 'polypeptide(L)'
;FFMKGIFSFKNAVQLSIRPFNEWMILAKSASKKELEVMCHSVLLETGSLLEKANIISKKEFRDLFANSRVYASDYIMLTLLAVDAQELYQKSTDFPLYESEQARVYLYKCFCILYSQGFGFENKFYKGKDALIAISQYACDKKQEPWN
;
A
#
# COMPACT_ATOMS: atom_id res chain seq x y z
N PHE A 1 17.79 -9.79 -19.78
CA PHE A 1 18.95 -9.01 -19.30
C PHE A 1 18.43 -7.92 -18.37
N PHE A 2 18.38 -8.18 -17.06
CA PHE A 2 18.08 -7.12 -16.08
C PHE A 2 19.39 -6.72 -15.42
N MET A 3 19.74 -5.44 -15.56
CA MET A 3 20.95 -4.86 -14.99
C MET A 3 20.98 -5.18 -13.50
N LYS A 4 22.00 -5.94 -13.07
CA LYS A 4 22.52 -5.91 -11.70
C LYS A 4 23.18 -4.53 -11.45
N GLY A 5 22.41 -3.47 -11.59
CA GLY A 5 22.73 -2.18 -10.99
C GLY A 5 22.29 -2.25 -9.53
N ILE A 6 23.08 -1.72 -8.62
CA ILE A 6 22.74 -1.66 -7.20
C ILE A 6 21.37 -0.97 -7.08
N PHE A 7 20.33 -1.73 -6.74
CA PHE A 7 19.01 -1.17 -6.52
C PHE A 7 19.08 -0.23 -5.32
N SER A 8 18.91 1.06 -5.59
CA SER A 8 19.01 2.12 -4.58
C SER A 8 17.64 2.68 -4.23
N PHE A 9 17.51 3.23 -3.03
CA PHE A 9 16.29 3.91 -2.59
C PHE A 9 15.87 5.04 -3.54
N LYS A 10 16.84 5.76 -4.14
CA LYS A 10 16.56 6.80 -5.14
C LYS A 10 15.88 6.24 -6.39
N ASN A 11 16.30 5.06 -6.85
CA ASN A 11 15.67 4.37 -7.97
C ASN A 11 14.26 3.90 -7.58
N ALA A 12 14.08 3.38 -6.37
CA ALA A 12 12.77 2.95 -5.86
C ALA A 12 11.76 4.10 -5.76
N VAL A 13 12.18 5.30 -5.35
CA VAL A 13 11.33 6.51 -5.40
C VAL A 13 10.92 6.85 -6.82
N GLN A 14 11.83 6.74 -7.80
CA GLN A 14 11.46 6.93 -9.22
C GLN A 14 10.52 5.84 -9.74
N LEU A 15 10.56 4.61 -9.19
CA LEU A 15 9.60 3.58 -9.57
C LEU A 15 8.18 3.90 -9.07
N SER A 16 8.03 4.66 -7.98
CA SER A 16 6.71 5.03 -7.43
C SER A 16 5.84 5.89 -8.38
N ILE A 17 6.46 6.55 -9.37
CA ILE A 17 5.78 7.36 -10.38
C ILE A 17 5.43 6.59 -11.66
N ARG A 18 5.85 5.32 -11.78
CA ARG A 18 5.43 4.47 -12.89
C ARG A 18 3.95 4.10 -12.76
N PRO A 19 3.26 3.79 -13.87
CA PRO A 19 1.95 3.17 -13.83
C PRO A 19 1.91 1.98 -12.86
N PHE A 20 0.83 1.85 -12.10
CA PHE A 20 0.70 0.84 -11.06
C PHE A 20 0.84 -0.58 -11.61
N ASN A 21 0.23 -0.88 -12.77
CA ASN A 21 0.39 -2.19 -13.43
C ASN A 21 1.86 -2.50 -13.77
N GLU A 22 2.62 -1.54 -14.30
CA GLU A 22 4.05 -1.70 -14.58
C GLU A 22 4.84 -1.90 -13.28
N TRP A 23 4.54 -1.11 -12.25
CA TRP A 23 5.18 -1.20 -10.95
C TRP A 23 4.95 -2.58 -10.31
N MET A 24 3.74 -3.11 -10.42
CA MET A 24 3.37 -4.44 -9.92
C MET A 24 4.16 -5.56 -10.61
N ILE A 25 4.33 -5.49 -11.94
CA ILE A 25 5.13 -6.47 -12.69
C ILE A 25 6.59 -6.43 -12.21
N LEU A 26 7.15 -5.24 -12.01
CA LEU A 26 8.50 -5.07 -11.51
C LEU A 26 8.65 -5.59 -10.08
N ALA A 27 7.69 -5.29 -9.20
CA ALA A 27 7.69 -5.72 -7.81
C ALA A 27 7.68 -7.26 -7.69
N LYS A 28 6.80 -7.93 -8.45
CA LYS A 28 6.71 -9.41 -8.49
C LYS A 28 7.97 -10.09 -9.03
N SER A 29 8.70 -9.41 -9.90
CA SER A 29 9.93 -9.94 -10.51
C SER A 29 11.18 -9.62 -9.68
N ALA A 30 11.05 -8.81 -8.62
CA ALA A 30 12.17 -8.35 -7.82
C ALA A 30 12.62 -9.41 -6.79
N SER A 31 13.88 -9.33 -6.36
CA SER A 31 14.30 -10.09 -5.17
C SER A 31 13.54 -9.59 -3.93
N LYS A 32 13.42 -10.42 -2.89
CA LYS A 32 12.74 -10.04 -1.63
C LYS A 32 13.24 -8.70 -1.06
N LYS A 33 14.55 -8.45 -1.11
CA LYS A 33 15.14 -7.20 -0.63
C LYS A 33 14.71 -6.00 -1.49
N GLU A 34 14.72 -6.15 -2.81
CA GLU A 34 14.32 -5.08 -3.74
C GLU A 34 12.82 -4.79 -3.64
N LEU A 35 11.99 -5.84 -3.52
CA LEU A 35 10.56 -5.72 -3.26
C LEU A 35 10.29 -4.88 -2.01
N GLU A 36 10.94 -5.18 -0.88
CA GLU A 36 10.74 -4.38 0.34
C GLU A 36 11.17 -2.92 0.17
N VAL A 37 12.28 -2.66 -0.52
CA VAL A 37 12.72 -1.28 -0.79
C VAL A 37 11.71 -0.56 -1.70
N MET A 38 11.19 -1.23 -2.74
CA MET A 38 10.14 -0.68 -3.61
C MET A 38 8.87 -0.36 -2.84
N CYS A 39 8.36 -1.31 -2.05
CA CYS A 39 7.15 -1.17 -1.25
C CYS A 39 7.31 -0.06 -0.21
N HIS A 40 8.44 -0.02 0.49
CA HIS A 40 8.70 1.02 1.47
C HIS A 40 8.79 2.42 0.82
N SER A 41 9.45 2.55 -0.33
CA SER A 41 9.52 3.82 -1.06
C SER A 41 8.15 4.28 -1.54
N VAL A 42 7.33 3.41 -2.14
CA VAL A 42 5.99 3.80 -2.60
C VAL A 42 5.07 4.16 -1.43
N LEU A 43 5.16 3.47 -0.29
CA LEU A 43 4.42 3.84 0.92
C LEU A 43 4.83 5.20 1.46
N LEU A 44 6.13 5.54 1.47
CA LEU A 44 6.57 6.86 1.93
C LEU A 44 6.06 8.00 1.04
N GLU A 45 6.04 7.79 -0.28
CA GLU A 45 5.48 8.74 -1.24
C GLU A 45 3.96 8.84 -1.08
N THR A 46 3.28 7.71 -0.88
CA THR A 46 1.84 7.64 -0.61
C THR A 46 1.47 8.35 0.69
N GLY A 47 2.24 8.16 1.76
CA GLY A 47 2.05 8.82 3.05
C GLY A 47 2.16 10.35 2.95
N SER A 48 3.01 10.87 2.06
CA SER A 48 3.07 12.30 1.76
C SER A 48 1.81 12.83 1.05
N LEU A 49 1.12 12.00 0.27
CA LEU A 49 -0.16 12.38 -0.36
C LEU A 49 -1.30 12.34 0.67
N LEU A 50 -1.33 11.31 1.53
CA LEU A 50 -2.31 11.18 2.62
C LEU A 50 -2.23 12.35 3.62
N GLU A 51 -1.02 12.80 3.95
CA GLU A 51 -0.81 13.95 4.82
C GLU A 51 -1.34 15.24 4.20
N LYS A 52 -1.07 15.49 2.91
CA LYS A 52 -1.62 16.64 2.17
C LYS A 52 -3.15 16.64 2.10
N ALA A 53 -3.75 15.45 2.12
CA ALA A 53 -5.20 15.28 2.15
C ALA A 53 -5.81 15.32 3.57
N ASN A 54 -5.00 15.60 4.61
CA ASN A 54 -5.41 15.62 6.02
C ASN A 54 -6.00 14.29 6.52
N ILE A 55 -5.54 13.15 6.00
CA ILE A 55 -6.03 11.82 6.38
C ILE A 55 -5.25 11.28 7.59
N ILE A 56 -3.92 11.27 7.49
CA ILE A 56 -2.99 10.80 8.52
C ILE A 56 -1.64 11.49 8.31
N SER A 57 -0.95 11.85 9.38
CA SER A 57 0.38 12.44 9.25
C SER A 57 1.38 11.44 8.66
N LYS A 58 2.38 11.93 7.92
CA LYS A 58 3.40 11.06 7.30
C LYS A 58 4.15 10.26 8.35
N LYS A 59 4.40 10.85 9.52
CA LYS A 59 5.05 10.17 10.65
C LYS A 59 4.22 8.99 11.12
N GLU A 60 2.95 9.21 11.44
CA GLU A 60 2.07 8.15 11.94
C GLU A 60 1.84 7.07 10.90
N PHE A 61 1.66 7.43 9.63
CA PHE A 61 1.52 6.46 8.55
C PHE A 61 2.76 5.59 8.40
N ARG A 62 3.96 6.18 8.48
CA ARG A 62 5.21 5.42 8.44
C ARG A 62 5.35 4.46 9.63
N ASP A 63 4.92 4.89 10.82
CA ASP A 63 5.02 4.06 12.03
C ASP A 63 4.19 2.76 11.94
N LEU A 64 3.18 2.72 11.06
CA LEU A 64 2.37 1.53 10.78
C LEU A 64 3.17 0.36 10.17
N PHE A 65 4.23 0.64 9.40
CA PHE A 65 4.99 -0.40 8.66
C PHE A 65 6.52 -0.31 8.83
N ALA A 66 7.08 0.77 9.39
CA ALA A 66 8.53 0.92 9.55
C ALA A 66 9.01 0.60 10.97
N ASN A 67 8.18 0.89 11.98
CA ASN A 67 8.46 0.62 13.40
C ASN A 67 7.67 -0.59 13.94
N SER A 68 6.91 -1.25 13.07
CA SER A 68 6.13 -2.44 13.38
C SER A 68 6.85 -3.70 12.89
N ARG A 69 6.36 -4.88 13.30
CA ARG A 69 6.82 -6.18 12.75
C ARG A 69 6.24 -6.48 11.36
N VAL A 70 5.69 -5.47 10.69
CA VAL A 70 4.97 -5.59 9.42
C VAL A 70 5.93 -5.32 8.27
N TYR A 71 5.99 -6.22 7.29
CA TYR A 71 6.70 -5.91 6.04
C TYR A 71 5.92 -4.91 5.20
N ALA A 72 6.63 -4.02 4.51
CA ALA A 72 6.00 -3.00 3.67
C ALA A 72 5.19 -3.64 2.54
N SER A 73 5.69 -4.76 2.00
CA SER A 73 4.99 -5.53 0.98
C SER A 73 3.70 -6.16 1.51
N ASP A 74 3.71 -6.77 2.69
CA ASP A 74 2.50 -7.33 3.33
C ASP A 74 1.42 -6.27 3.54
N TYR A 75 1.83 -5.07 3.98
CA TYR A 75 0.91 -3.95 4.21
C TYR A 75 0.22 -3.47 2.92
N ILE A 76 0.97 -3.37 1.82
CA ILE A 76 0.41 -3.05 0.51
C ILE A 76 -0.53 -4.16 0.03
N MET A 77 -0.09 -5.42 0.09
CA MET A 77 -0.87 -6.55 -0.42
C MET A 77 -2.23 -6.64 0.27
N LEU A 78 -2.25 -6.50 1.59
CA LEU A 78 -3.49 -6.48 2.36
C LEU A 78 -4.39 -5.30 2.04
N THR A 79 -3.80 -4.14 1.80
CA THR A 79 -4.55 -2.96 1.38
C THR A 79 -5.26 -3.23 0.04
N LEU A 80 -4.57 -3.84 -0.92
CA LEU A 80 -5.15 -4.21 -2.21
C LEU A 80 -6.28 -5.23 -2.05
N LEU A 81 -6.03 -6.32 -1.32
CA LEU A 81 -7.05 -7.36 -1.06
C LEU A 81 -8.29 -6.81 -0.35
N ALA A 82 -8.09 -5.91 0.62
CA ALA A 82 -9.18 -5.27 1.34
C ALA A 82 -10.02 -4.38 0.41
N VAL A 83 -9.38 -3.64 -0.49
CA VAL A 83 -10.07 -2.80 -1.48
C VAL A 83 -10.83 -3.65 -2.50
N ASP A 84 -10.21 -4.70 -3.05
CA ASP A 84 -10.87 -5.62 -3.98
C ASP A 84 -12.11 -6.28 -3.33
N ALA A 85 -11.98 -6.66 -2.06
CA ALA A 85 -13.12 -7.19 -1.30
C ALA A 85 -14.24 -6.14 -1.16
N GLN A 86 -13.92 -4.85 -0.97
CA GLN A 86 -14.95 -3.80 -0.87
C GLN A 86 -15.68 -3.54 -2.19
N GLU A 87 -14.99 -3.65 -3.33
CA GLU A 87 -15.63 -3.51 -4.65
C GLU A 87 -16.73 -4.55 -4.87
N LEU A 88 -16.64 -5.73 -4.23
CA LEU A 88 -17.67 -6.76 -4.30
C LEU A 88 -18.95 -6.41 -3.52
N TYR A 89 -18.89 -5.51 -2.54
CA TYR A 89 -19.98 -5.28 -1.58
C TYR A 89 -20.64 -3.90 -1.66
N GLN A 90 -20.03 -2.83 -2.20
CA GLN A 90 -20.59 -1.46 -2.10
C GLN A 90 -20.36 -0.48 -3.28
N LYS A 91 -21.15 0.61 -3.22
CA LYS A 91 -21.42 1.69 -4.19
C LYS A 91 -20.18 2.45 -4.69
N SER A 92 -20.37 3.16 -5.81
CA SER A 92 -19.40 4.06 -6.44
C SER A 92 -18.57 4.83 -5.40
N THR A 93 -17.26 4.62 -5.45
CA THR A 93 -16.29 5.41 -4.69
C THR A 93 -16.00 6.72 -5.40
N ASP A 94 -15.75 7.79 -4.63
CA ASP A 94 -15.21 9.06 -5.16
C ASP A 94 -13.74 8.92 -5.63
N PHE A 95 -13.15 7.74 -5.43
CA PHE A 95 -11.77 7.41 -5.76
C PHE A 95 -11.71 6.27 -6.79
N PRO A 96 -12.05 6.52 -8.07
CA PRO A 96 -11.96 5.49 -9.10
C PRO A 96 -10.50 5.04 -9.27
N LEU A 97 -10.29 3.73 -9.32
CA LEU A 97 -8.98 3.11 -9.46
C LEU A 97 -8.67 2.87 -10.94
N TYR A 98 -7.52 3.35 -11.40
CA TYR A 98 -7.03 3.08 -12.74
C TYR A 98 -5.58 2.61 -12.63
N GLU A 99 -5.30 1.38 -13.05
CA GLU A 99 -3.93 0.82 -12.94
C GLU A 99 -2.89 1.57 -13.79
N SER A 100 -3.33 2.43 -14.72
CA SER A 100 -2.47 3.34 -15.48
C SER A 100 -1.96 4.53 -14.66
N GLU A 101 -2.53 4.80 -13.48
CA GLU A 101 -2.06 5.87 -12.60
C GLU A 101 -0.72 5.54 -11.94
N GLN A 102 0.00 6.57 -11.51
CA GLN A 102 1.23 6.40 -10.76
C GLN A 102 1.00 5.50 -9.54
N ALA A 103 1.90 4.53 -9.28
CA ALA A 103 1.75 3.58 -8.19
C ALA A 103 1.46 4.23 -6.82
N ARG A 104 2.14 5.35 -6.50
CA ARG A 104 1.88 6.13 -5.28
C ARG A 104 0.47 6.76 -5.23
N VAL A 105 -0.09 7.14 -6.38
CA VAL A 105 -1.43 7.73 -6.49
C VAL A 105 -2.50 6.64 -6.42
N TYR A 106 -2.25 5.51 -7.08
CA TYR A 106 -3.11 4.34 -7.00
C TYR A 106 -3.25 3.87 -5.55
N LEU A 107 -2.13 3.67 -4.84
CA LEU A 107 -2.17 3.28 -3.43
C LEU A 107 -2.79 4.36 -2.53
N TYR A 108 -2.54 5.64 -2.82
CA TYR A 108 -3.23 6.73 -2.12
C TYR A 108 -4.76 6.57 -2.20
N LYS A 109 -5.29 6.30 -3.40
CA LYS A 109 -6.73 6.08 -3.59
C LYS A 109 -7.22 4.83 -2.87
N CYS A 110 -6.47 3.73 -2.91
CA CYS A 110 -6.78 2.52 -2.13
C CYS A 110 -6.93 2.85 -0.63
N PHE A 111 -5.99 3.61 -0.05
CA PHE A 111 -6.09 4.02 1.35
C PHE A 111 -7.27 4.98 1.60
N CYS A 112 -7.59 5.88 0.67
CA CYS A 112 -8.78 6.73 0.78
C CYS A 112 -10.09 5.94 0.75
N ILE A 113 -10.16 4.88 -0.06
CA ILE A 113 -11.29 3.95 -0.10
C ILE A 113 -11.44 3.30 1.28
N LEU A 114 -10.40 2.66 1.80
CA LEU A 114 -10.46 2.00 3.10
C LEU A 114 -10.74 2.97 4.25
N TYR A 115 -10.20 4.19 4.19
CA TYR A 115 -10.48 5.23 5.18
C TYR A 115 -11.96 5.63 5.18
N SER A 116 -12.54 5.86 4.00
CA SER A 116 -13.92 6.36 3.84
C SER A 116 -14.98 5.27 4.01
N GLN A 117 -14.71 4.07 3.50
CA GLN A 117 -15.64 2.94 3.48
C GLN A 117 -15.46 2.02 4.68
N GLY A 118 -14.28 1.98 5.30
CA GLY A 118 -13.97 1.19 6.50
C GLY A 118 -13.23 -0.12 6.22
N PHE A 119 -13.03 -0.96 7.22
CA PHE A 119 -12.39 -2.27 7.11
C PHE A 119 -12.99 -3.23 8.15
N GLY A 120 -13.47 -4.39 7.71
CA GLY A 120 -14.02 -5.43 8.59
C GLY A 120 -12.97 -6.47 8.97
N PHE A 121 -12.73 -6.67 10.26
CA PHE A 121 -11.79 -7.65 10.77
C PHE A 121 -12.20 -8.16 12.16
N GLU A 122 -12.07 -9.47 12.41
CA GLU A 122 -12.37 -10.12 13.71
C GLU A 122 -13.74 -9.74 14.31
N ASN A 123 -14.79 -9.79 13.49
CA ASN A 123 -16.17 -9.38 13.86
C ASN A 123 -16.29 -7.90 14.31
N LYS A 124 -15.28 -7.08 14.04
CA LYS A 124 -15.27 -5.62 14.26
C LYS A 124 -15.20 -4.91 12.92
N PHE A 125 -15.68 -3.68 12.91
CA PHE A 125 -15.62 -2.80 11.76
C PHE A 125 -14.91 -1.51 12.15
N TYR A 126 -13.85 -1.19 11.43
CA TYR A 126 -12.98 -0.05 11.64
C TYR A 126 -13.26 1.00 10.56
N LYS A 127 -13.15 2.29 10.89
CA LYS A 127 -13.38 3.38 9.92
C LYS A 127 -12.38 4.51 10.14
N GLY A 128 -12.17 5.31 9.10
CA GLY A 128 -11.23 6.43 9.16
C GLY A 128 -9.81 5.92 9.42
N LYS A 129 -9.11 6.58 10.34
CA LYS A 129 -7.73 6.24 10.69
C LYS A 129 -7.60 4.84 11.28
N ASP A 130 -8.60 4.39 12.03
CA ASP A 130 -8.58 3.07 12.68
C ASP A 130 -8.63 1.93 11.65
N ALA A 131 -9.21 2.16 10.47
CA ALA A 131 -9.16 1.19 9.38
C ALA A 131 -7.71 0.95 8.91
N LEU A 132 -6.92 2.03 8.79
CA LEU A 132 -5.51 1.94 8.39
C LEU A 132 -4.67 1.21 9.44
N ILE A 133 -4.93 1.46 10.73
CA ILE A 133 -4.27 0.78 11.84
C ILE A 133 -4.62 -0.72 11.86
N ALA A 134 -5.89 -1.07 11.66
CA ALA A 134 -6.37 -2.45 11.66
C ALA A 134 -5.74 -3.28 10.55
N ILE A 135 -5.47 -2.71 9.36
CA ILE A 135 -4.73 -3.38 8.29
C ILE A 135 -3.32 -3.76 8.75
N SER A 136 -2.61 -2.84 9.43
CA SER A 136 -1.27 -3.12 9.95
C SER A 136 -1.28 -4.20 11.03
N GLN A 137 -2.28 -4.20 11.90
CA GLN A 137 -2.45 -5.24 12.92
C GLN A 137 -2.68 -6.61 12.25
N TYR A 138 -3.56 -6.67 11.24
CA TYR A 138 -3.77 -7.89 10.46
C TYR A 138 -2.48 -8.40 9.82
N ALA A 139 -1.71 -7.49 9.22
CA ALA A 139 -0.43 -7.81 8.57
C ALA A 139 0.60 -8.39 9.54
N CYS A 140 0.56 -7.97 10.81
CA CYS A 140 1.44 -8.49 11.85
C CYS A 140 1.03 -9.90 12.30
N ASP A 141 -0.27 -10.13 12.47
CA ASP A 141 -0.80 -11.36 13.11
C ASP A 141 -0.99 -12.52 12.14
N LYS A 142 -1.09 -12.23 10.83
CA LYS A 142 -1.31 -13.23 9.79
C LYS A 142 -0.14 -13.23 8.82
N LYS A 143 0.43 -14.41 8.57
CA LYS A 143 1.31 -14.61 7.41
C LYS A 143 0.48 -14.35 6.16
N GLN A 144 0.92 -13.39 5.36
CA GLN A 144 0.35 -13.15 4.05
C GLN A 144 0.89 -14.16 3.04
N GLU A 145 0.09 -14.45 2.02
CA GLU A 145 0.62 -15.16 0.86
C GLU A 145 1.73 -14.30 0.23
N PRO A 146 2.84 -14.90 -0.18
CA PRO A 146 3.86 -14.15 -0.91
C PRO A 146 3.27 -13.61 -2.22
N TRP A 147 3.87 -12.54 -2.74
CA TRP A 147 3.50 -11.92 -4.03
C TRP A 147 3.68 -12.82 -5.27
N ASN A 148 4.18 -14.05 -5.06
CA ASN A 148 4.70 -14.99 -6.06
C ASN A 148 3.72 -16.14 -6.33
#